data_AF-V7AJC0-F1
#
_entry.id   AF-V7AJC0-F1
#
_cell.length_a   1.000
_cell.length_b   1.000
_cell.length_c   1.000
_cell.angle_alpha   90.00
_cell.angle_beta   90.00
_cell.angle_gamma   90.00
#
_symmetry.space_group_name_H-M   'P 1'
#
loop_
_entity.id
_entity.type
_entity.pdbx_description
1 polymer ?
#
loop_
_entity_poly.entity_id
_entity_poly.type
_entity_poly.pdbx_seq_one_letter_code
_entity_poly.pdbx_strand_id
1 'polypeptide(L)' 'MKAALASQENNMEAIRNLEMQIGKIAKQLAERHSGQFLANTQTNPKEQHNIITIESGKIVGGGDGVVCFLDGEGEE' A
#
# COMPACT_ATOMS: atom_id res chain seq x y z
N MET A 1 6.87 -44.36 -36.05
CA MET A 1 6.57 -43.06 -36.69
C MET A 1 5.16 -42.54 -36.36
N LYS A 2 4.07 -43.31 -36.56
CA LYS A 2 2.68 -42.87 -36.22
C LYS A 2 2.45 -42.42 -34.77
N ALA A 3 2.98 -43.15 -33.78
CA ALA A 3 2.78 -42.82 -32.36
C ALA A 3 3.43 -41.48 -31.95
N ALA A 4 4.57 -41.13 -32.56
CA ALA A 4 5.25 -39.87 -32.30
C ALA A 4 4.44 -38.66 -32.80
N LEU A 5 3.84 -38.79 -33.99
CA LEU A 5 2.96 -37.76 -34.55
C LEU A 5 1.71 -37.54 -33.69
N ALA A 6 1.07 -38.62 -33.24
CA ALA A 6 -0.07 -38.53 -32.32
C ALA A 6 0.30 -37.87 -30.98
N SER A 7 1.49 -38.15 -30.43
CA SER A 7 1.96 -37.46 -29.21
C SER A 7 2.25 -35.98 -29.46
N GLN A 8 2.70 -35.61 -30.66
CA GLN A 8 2.93 -34.22 -31.04
C GLN A 8 1.61 -33.45 -31.16
N GLU A 9 0.58 -34.05 -31.77
CA GLU A 9 -0.77 -33.50 -31.84
C GLU A 9 -1.40 -33.32 -30.47
N ASN A 10 -1.28 -34.33 -29.60
CA ASN A 10 -1.75 -34.26 -28.22
C ASN A 10 -1.03 -33.15 -27.43
N ASN A 11 0.27 -32.97 -27.65
CA ASN A 11 1.03 -31.89 -27.01
C ASN A 11 0.58 -30.51 -27.50
N MET A 12 0.29 -30.35 -28.79
CA MET A 12 -0.23 -29.10 -29.35
C MET A 12 -1.61 -28.77 -28.75
N GLU A 13 -2.47 -29.76 -28.61
CA GLU A 13 -3.80 -29.58 -27.99
C GLU A 13 -3.69 -29.26 -26.49
N ALA A 14 -2.78 -29.93 -25.78
CA ALA A 14 -2.50 -29.65 -24.37
C ALA A 14 -2.01 -28.20 -24.17
N ILE A 15 -1.09 -27.73 -25.01
CA ILE A 15 -0.58 -26.35 -24.98
C ILE A 15 -1.73 -25.36 -25.21
N ARG A 16 -2.55 -25.57 -26.24
CA ARG A 16 -3.68 -24.69 -26.56
C ARG A 16 -4.70 -24.61 -25.41
N ASN A 17 -4.94 -25.74 -24.73
CA ASN A 17 -5.81 -25.78 -23.56
C ASN A 17 -5.22 -25.00 -22.37
N LEU A 18 -3.90 -25.08 -22.17
CA LEU A 18 -3.21 -24.31 -21.13
C LEU A 18 -3.26 -22.80 -21.44
N GLU A 19 -3.02 -22.38 -22.69
CA GLU A 19 -3.16 -20.99 -23.13
C GLU A 19 -4.56 -20.44 -22.82
N MET A 20 -5.60 -21.22 -23.11
CA MET A 20 -6.98 -20.83 -22.84
C MET A 20 -7.26 -20.69 -21.34
N GLN A 21 -6.77 -21.62 -20.51
CA GLN A 21 -6.94 -21.57 -19.05
C GLN A 21 -6.22 -20.36 -18.45
N ILE A 22 -4.98 -20.11 -18.87
CA ILE A 22 -4.20 -18.94 -18.43
C ILE A 22 -4.90 -17.65 -18.84
N GLY A 23 -5.45 -17.56 -20.06
CA GLY A 23 -6.21 -16.39 -20.51
C GLY A 23 -7.44 -16.11 -19.64
N LYS A 24 -8.16 -17.15 -19.21
CA LYS A 24 -9.30 -17.00 -18.28
C LYS A 24 -8.86 -16.53 -16.90
N ILE A 25 -7.77 -17.07 -16.36
CA ILE A 25 -7.22 -16.65 -15.07
C ILE A 25 -6.77 -15.20 -15.13
N ALA A 26 -6.06 -14.81 -16.20
CA ALA A 26 -5.61 -13.44 -16.42
C ALA A 26 -6.80 -12.47 -16.49
N LYS A 27 -7.86 -12.84 -17.21
CA LYS A 27 -9.10 -12.07 -17.27
C LYS A 27 -9.75 -11.93 -15.89
N GLN A 28 -9.88 -13.02 -15.14
CA GLN A 28 -10.43 -12.99 -13.78
C GLN A 28 -9.60 -12.12 -12.85
N LEU A 29 -8.27 -12.12 -12.97
CA LEU A 29 -7.38 -11.28 -12.17
C LEU A 29 -7.48 -9.80 -12.54
N ALA A 30 -7.66 -9.49 -13.83
CA ALA A 30 -7.86 -8.13 -14.31
C ALA A 30 -9.25 -7.58 -13.95
N GLU A 31 -10.28 -8.44 -13.97
CA GLU A 31 -11.65 -8.11 -13.57
C GLU A 31 -11.85 -8.14 -12.06
N ARG A 32 -10.94 -8.79 -11.32
CA ARG A 32 -10.89 -8.73 -9.87
C ARG A 32 -10.63 -7.28 -9.50
N HIS A 33 -11.70 -6.58 -9.16
CA HIS A 33 -11.66 -5.29 -8.50
C HIS A 33 -10.60 -5.35 -7.41
N SER A 34 -9.60 -4.46 -7.53
CA SER A 34 -8.59 -4.22 -6.50
C SER A 34 -9.35 -3.78 -5.26
N GLY A 35 -9.76 -4.75 -4.45
CA GLY A 35 -10.49 -4.48 -3.23
C GLY A 35 -9.62 -3.55 -2.43
N GLN A 36 -10.10 -2.33 -2.21
CA GLN A 36 -9.56 -1.51 -1.15
C GLN A 36 -9.61 -2.37 0.10
N PHE A 37 -8.47 -2.50 0.79
CA PHE A 37 -8.44 -3.22 2.04
C PHE A 37 -9.65 -2.75 2.87
N LEU A 38 -10.46 -3.69 3.40
CA LEU A 38 -11.46 -3.40 4.44
C LEU A 38 -10.76 -2.98 5.76
N ALA A 39 -9.52 -2.52 5.67
CA ALA A 39 -8.75 -2.00 6.77
C ALA A 39 -9.23 -0.59 6.99
N ASN A 40 -10.03 -0.42 8.02
CA ASN A 40 -10.38 0.86 8.60
C ASN A 40 -9.16 1.47 9.32
N THR A 41 -7.98 1.50 8.70
CA THR A 41 -6.84 2.21 9.26
C THR A 41 -7.15 3.69 9.21
N GLN A 42 -7.83 4.15 10.27
CA GLN A 42 -7.92 5.55 10.61
C GLN A 42 -6.54 5.97 11.10
N THR A 43 -6.02 7.08 10.57
CA THR A 43 -4.85 7.76 11.13
C THR A 43 -5.07 7.89 12.63
N ASN A 44 -4.09 7.51 13.45
CA ASN A 44 -4.24 7.58 14.89
C ASN A 44 -4.44 9.07 15.26
N PRO A 45 -5.57 9.46 15.89
CA PRO A 45 -5.77 10.86 16.26
C PRO A 45 -4.70 11.36 17.26
N LYS A 46 -4.00 10.45 17.93
CA LYS A 46 -2.85 10.72 18.81
C LYS A 46 -1.51 10.79 18.07
N GLU A 47 -1.50 10.69 16.74
CA GLU A 47 -0.32 10.82 15.88
C GLU A 47 0.11 12.28 15.68
N GLN A 48 -0.50 13.21 16.41
CA GLN A 48 0.09 14.53 16.63
C GLN A 48 1.38 14.34 17.44
N HIS A 49 2.49 14.14 16.73
CA HIS A 49 3.83 14.31 17.29
C HIS A 49 3.98 15.79 17.66
N ASN A 50 3.61 16.09 18.91
CA ASN A 50 3.75 17.41 19.49
C ASN A 50 5.24 17.75 19.52
N ILE A 51 5.61 18.75 18.72
CA ILE A 51 6.58 19.81 19.03
C ILE A 51 7.49 19.41 20.21
N ILE A 52 8.69 18.93 19.92
CA ILE A 52 9.69 18.70 20.96
C ILE A 52 10.33 20.05 21.26
N THR A 53 9.94 20.64 22.39
CA THR A 53 10.64 21.80 22.95
C THR A 53 11.89 21.29 23.64
N ILE A 54 13.06 21.66 23.13
CA ILE A 54 14.31 21.43 23.86
C ILE A 54 14.45 22.49 24.95
N GLU A 55 15.09 22.17 26.08
CA GLU A 55 15.24 23.07 27.25
C GLU A 55 15.85 24.44 26.91
N SER A 56 16.55 24.57 25.77
CA SER A 56 17.02 25.86 25.27
C SER A 56 15.92 26.72 24.62
N GLY A 57 14.65 26.35 24.75
CA GLY A 57 13.49 27.05 24.17
C GLY A 57 13.35 26.92 22.65
N LYS A 58 14.13 26.05 21.99
CA LYS A 58 13.99 25.84 20.53
C LYS A 58 12.95 24.75 20.27
N ILE A 59 12.11 24.99 19.28
CA ILE A 59 11.17 24.00 18.77
C ILE A 59 11.84 23.32 17.58
N VAL A 60 11.96 21.99 17.63
CA VAL A 60 12.40 21.20 16.47
C VAL A 60 11.19 20.42 15.96
N GLY A 61 10.72 20.76 14.76
CA GLY A 61 9.68 20.01 14.05
C GLY A 61 8.35 20.72 13.77
N GLY A 62 8.34 22.04 13.55
CA GLY A 62 7.15 22.75 13.06
C GLY A 62 7.55 23.79 12.03
N GLY A 63 7.01 23.71 10.81
CA GLY A 63 7.18 24.76 9.80
C GLY A 63 6.65 26.09 10.34
N ASP A 64 7.45 27.14 10.16
CA ASP A 64 7.14 28.57 10.23
C ASP A 64 5.95 28.98 11.11
N GLY A 65 6.04 28.68 12.41
CA GLY A 65 5.09 29.13 13.43
C GLY A 65 5.75 30.10 14.40
N VAL A 66 5.38 31.38 14.30
CA VAL A 66 5.71 32.44 15.25
C VAL A 66 5.43 32.00 16.69
N VAL A 67 6.41 32.16 17.58
CA VAL A 67 6.27 31.92 19.02
C VAL A 67 5.61 33.14 19.66
N CYS A 68 4.36 33.01 20.11
CA CYS A 68 3.76 33.97 21.03
C CYS A 68 4.22 33.62 22.44
N PHE A 69 5.07 34.45 23.04
CA PHE A 69 5.37 34.37 24.47
C PHE A 69 4.09 34.72 25.25
N LEU A 70 3.58 33.77 26.04
CA LEU A 70 2.62 34.09 27.08
C LEU A 70 3.42 34.44 28.33
N ASP A 71 3.60 35.75 28.56
CA ASP A 71 4.11 36.26 29.82
C ASP A 71 3.14 35.86 30.93
N GLY A 72 3.62 35.03 31.84
CA GLY A 72 2.92 34.61 33.04
C GLY A 72 3.88 34.70 34.21
N GLU A 73 4.19 35.93 34.63
CA GLU A 73 4.82 36.18 35.93
C GLU A 73 3.80 35.76 37.01
N GLY A 74 4.09 34.66 37.71
CA GLY A 74 3.47 34.35 38.98
C GLY A 74 4.17 35.16 40.05
N GLU A 75 3.50 36.19 40.58
CA GLU A 75 3.87 36.82 41.84
C GLU A 75 3.38 35.96 43.01
N GLU A 76 4.26 35.77 43.99
CA GLU A 76 3.95 35.37 45.37
C GLU A 76 3.30 36.54 46.13
#